data_AF-A0A7M4D6R0-F1
#
_entry.id   AF-A0A7M4D6R0-F1
#
_cell.length_a   1.000
_cell.length_b   1.000
_cell.length_c   1.000
_cell.angle_alpha   90.00
_cell.angle_beta   90.00
_cell.angle_gamma   90.00
#
_symmetry.space_group_name_H-M   'P 1'
#
loop_
_entity.id
_entity.type
_entity.pdbx_description
1 polymer ?
#
loop_
_entity_poly.entity_id
_entity_poly.type
_entity_poly.pdbx_seq_one_letter_code
_entity_poly.pdbx_strand_id
1 'polypeptide(L)'
;MSKYLEIKKELYLYVYQTIEEKLQHNKMALLELKESAGSETKSSAGDKHETGRAMVHLEQEKMAQQFAGNQNMQSVLAKIDPEILNSSISLGSLVITDKLRFFVSVALGKVELDKKEYYLVSLTSPLAKQFIGKQKGDTVQFNNQDYAIEEIV
;
A
#
# COMPACT_ATOMS: atom_id res chain seq x y z
N MET A 1 -8.62 -16.32 20.64
CA MET A 1 -7.94 -15.78 19.44
C MET A 1 -6.60 -15.20 19.88
N SER A 2 -5.51 -15.42 19.12
CA SER A 2 -4.19 -14.85 19.46
C SER A 2 -4.23 -13.32 19.33
N LYS A 3 -3.62 -12.58 20.27
CA LYS A 3 -3.53 -11.11 20.20
C LYS A 3 -2.98 -10.62 18.84
N TYR A 4 -2.00 -11.31 18.30
CA TYR A 4 -1.38 -10.95 17.02
C TYR A 4 -2.29 -11.19 15.82
N LEU A 5 -3.26 -12.11 15.92
CA LEU A 5 -4.24 -12.33 14.86
C LEU A 5 -5.22 -11.16 14.77
N GLU A 6 -5.67 -10.62 15.90
CA GLU A 6 -6.49 -9.42 15.92
C GLU A 6 -5.74 -8.22 15.32
N ILE A 7 -4.49 -8.01 15.74
CA ILE A 7 -3.63 -6.95 15.16
C ILE A 7 -3.48 -7.12 13.65
N LYS A 8 -3.31 -8.35 13.16
CA LYS A 8 -3.21 -8.62 11.73
C LYS A 8 -4.48 -8.24 10.97
N LYS A 9 -5.65 -8.52 11.53
CA LYS A 9 -6.94 -8.10 10.96
C LYS A 9 -7.10 -6.59 10.95
N GLU A 10 -6.72 -5.92 12.04
CA GLU A 10 -6.74 -4.45 12.12
C GLU A 10 -5.82 -3.82 11.08
N LEU A 11 -4.61 -4.35 10.90
CA LEU A 11 -3.68 -3.91 9.87
C LEU A 11 -4.24 -4.14 8.46
N TYR A 12 -4.83 -5.31 8.20
CA TYR A 12 -5.49 -5.60 6.93
C TYR A 12 -6.63 -4.61 6.64
N LEU A 13 -7.49 -4.35 7.63
CA LEU A 13 -8.60 -3.41 7.50
C LEU A 13 -8.11 -1.98 7.25
N TYR A 14 -7.08 -1.54 7.96
CA TYR A 14 -6.45 -0.24 7.76
C TYR A 14 -5.91 -0.10 6.32
N VAL A 15 -5.21 -1.12 5.83
CA VAL A 15 -4.67 -1.15 4.46
C VAL A 15 -5.81 -1.10 3.44
N TYR A 16 -6.88 -1.87 3.67
CA TYR A 16 -8.07 -1.89 2.82
C TYR A 16 -8.71 -0.50 2.72
N GLN A 17 -9.02 0.11 3.85
CA GLN A 17 -9.66 1.44 3.92
C GLN A 17 -8.78 2.51 3.26
N THR A 18 -7.48 2.49 3.53
CA THR A 18 -6.53 3.45 2.95
C THR A 18 -6.50 3.37 1.41
N ILE A 19 -6.53 2.15 0.84
CA ILE A 19 -6.56 1.97 -0.61
C ILE A 19 -7.90 2.41 -1.19
N GLU A 20 -9.00 2.07 -0.54
CA GLU A 20 -10.34 2.44 -0.98
C GLU A 20 -10.53 3.96 -1.01
N GLU A 21 -10.09 4.66 0.05
CA GLU A 21 -10.10 6.13 0.11
C GLU A 21 -9.28 6.75 -1.03
N LYS A 22 -8.07 6.24 -1.30
CA LYS A 22 -7.23 6.71 -2.41
C LYS A 22 -7.88 6.51 -3.78
N LEU A 23 -8.52 5.35 -3.99
CA LEU A 23 -9.23 5.05 -5.25
C LEU A 23 -10.42 6.00 -5.45
N GLN A 24 -11.21 6.25 -4.40
CA GLN A 24 -12.32 7.20 -4.48
C GLN A 24 -11.82 8.62 -4.75
N HIS A 25 -10.76 9.05 -4.07
CA HIS A 25 -10.16 10.36 -4.30
C HIS A 25 -9.66 10.53 -5.75
N ASN A 26 -8.92 9.55 -6.29
CA ASN A 26 -8.47 9.60 -7.67
C ASN A 26 -9.64 9.63 -8.67
N LYS A 27 -10.71 8.88 -8.40
CA LYS A 27 -11.90 8.85 -9.26
C LYS A 27 -12.60 10.21 -9.28
N MET A 28 -12.76 10.85 -8.13
CA MET A 28 -13.33 12.19 -8.03
C MET A 28 -12.47 13.23 -8.75
N ALA A 29 -11.15 13.23 -8.51
CA ALA A 29 -10.22 14.14 -9.17
C ALA A 29 -10.24 13.98 -10.71
N LEU A 30 -10.31 12.76 -11.23
CA LEU A 30 -10.42 12.51 -12.67
C LEU A 30 -11.74 13.05 -13.27
N LEU A 31 -12.84 12.98 -12.53
CA LEU A 31 -14.12 13.55 -12.96
C LEU A 31 -14.06 15.08 -13.02
N GLU A 32 -13.51 15.72 -11.97
CA GLU A 32 -13.36 17.18 -11.90
C GLU A 32 -12.44 17.74 -13.00
N LEU A 33 -11.33 17.05 -13.29
CA LEU A 33 -10.43 17.41 -14.39
C LEU A 33 -11.12 17.30 -15.76
N LYS A 34 -11.98 16.29 -15.94
CA LYS A 34 -12.73 16.09 -17.18
C LYS A 34 -13.79 17.18 -17.38
N GLU A 35 -14.49 17.58 -16.33
CA GLU A 35 -15.48 18.66 -16.37
C GLU A 35 -14.83 20.03 -16.62
N SER A 36 -13.69 20.30 -15.97
CA SER A 36 -12.90 21.53 -16.16
C SER A 36 -12.40 21.65 -17.61
N ALA A 37 -11.83 20.58 -18.17
CA ALA A 37 -11.41 20.55 -19.58
C ALA A 37 -12.58 20.84 -20.55
N GLY A 38 -13.75 20.26 -20.28
CA GLY A 38 -14.95 20.45 -21.10
C GLY A 38 -15.51 21.87 -21.05
N SER A 39 -15.46 22.53 -19.89
CA SER A 39 -15.94 23.90 -19.71
C SER A 39 -14.99 24.96 -20.32
N GLU A 40 -13.68 24.75 -20.28
CA GLU A 40 -12.70 25.64 -20.94
C GLU A 40 -12.83 25.65 -22.46
N THR A 41 -13.20 24.52 -23.08
CA THR A 41 -13.37 24.44 -24.55
C THR A 41 -14.54 25.28 -25.10
N LYS A 42 -15.52 25.67 -24.28
CA LYS A 42 -16.66 26.49 -24.72
C LYS A 42 -16.39 28.01 -24.73
N SER A 43 -15.32 28.49 -24.12
CA SER A 43 -15.19 29.92 -23.76
C SER A 43 -14.09 30.73 -24.45
N SER A 44 -13.34 30.24 -25.45
CA SER A 44 -12.26 31.09 -26.00
C SER A 44 -11.69 30.72 -27.38
N ALA A 45 -11.55 31.75 -28.21
CA ALA A 45 -10.91 31.75 -29.53
C ALA A 45 -9.41 32.13 -29.42
N GLY A 46 -8.50 31.28 -29.92
CA GLY A 46 -7.12 31.65 -30.29
C GLY A 46 -5.95 31.10 -29.44
N ASP A 47 -4.79 30.97 -30.09
CA ASP A 47 -3.42 30.44 -29.76
C ASP A 47 -2.89 30.35 -28.30
N LYS A 48 -3.55 30.95 -27.31
CA LYS A 48 -3.05 31.01 -25.91
C LYS A 48 -3.36 29.76 -25.07
N HIS A 49 -4.06 28.78 -25.63
CA HIS A 49 -4.63 27.62 -24.92
C HIS A 49 -3.77 26.34 -24.99
N GLU A 50 -2.72 26.30 -25.79
CA GLU A 50 -1.92 25.08 -25.97
C GLU A 50 -1.23 24.63 -24.67
N THR A 51 -0.75 25.57 -23.86
CA THR A 51 -0.09 25.28 -22.58
C THR A 51 -1.07 24.82 -21.49
N GLY A 52 -2.28 25.42 -21.43
CA GLY A 52 -3.30 25.07 -20.44
C GLY A 52 -3.85 23.67 -20.65
N ARG A 53 -4.16 23.32 -21.92
CA ARG A 53 -4.59 21.97 -22.29
C ARG A 53 -3.51 20.91 -22.03
N ALA A 54 -2.25 21.22 -22.35
CA ALA A 54 -1.14 20.31 -22.08
C ALA A 54 -0.97 20.05 -20.57
N MET A 55 -1.18 21.07 -19.72
CA MET A 55 -1.11 20.93 -18.27
C MET A 55 -2.23 20.04 -17.71
N VAL A 56 -3.47 20.22 -18.18
CA VAL A 56 -4.61 19.37 -17.78
C VAL A 56 -4.41 17.92 -18.24
N HIS A 57 -3.88 17.70 -19.45
CA HIS A 57 -3.54 16.36 -19.91
C HIS A 57 -2.47 15.69 -19.05
N LEU A 58 -1.41 16.41 -18.69
CA LEU A 58 -0.36 15.89 -17.80
C LEU A 58 -0.92 15.53 -16.42
N GLU A 59 -1.84 16.34 -15.90
CA GLU A 59 -2.49 16.06 -14.62
C GLU A 59 -3.42 14.84 -14.70
N GLN A 60 -4.18 14.69 -15.78
CA GLN A 60 -4.98 13.49 -16.06
C GLN A 60 -4.11 12.23 -16.13
N GLU A 61 -2.97 12.28 -16.85
CA GLU A 61 -2.03 11.16 -16.93
C GLU A 61 -1.47 10.79 -15.55
N LYS A 62 -1.06 11.79 -14.76
CA LYS A 62 -0.58 11.57 -13.39
C LYS A 62 -1.64 10.92 -12.50
N MET A 63 -2.89 11.39 -12.59
CA MET A 63 -3.99 10.80 -11.81
C MET A 63 -4.33 9.38 -12.27
N ALA A 64 -4.33 9.13 -13.58
CA ALA A 64 -4.54 7.78 -14.13
C ALA A 64 -3.44 6.80 -13.70
N GLN A 65 -2.18 7.24 -13.67
CA GLN A 65 -1.05 6.44 -13.17
C GLN A 65 -1.21 6.09 -11.68
N GLN A 66 -1.60 7.07 -10.84
CA GLN A 66 -1.88 6.82 -9.42
C GLN A 66 -3.05 5.85 -9.23
N PHE A 67 -4.14 6.04 -9.97
CA PHE A 67 -5.30 5.16 -9.92
C PHE A 67 -4.93 3.72 -10.30
N ALA A 68 -4.16 3.53 -11.37
CA ALA A 68 -3.65 2.22 -11.77
C ALA A 68 -2.76 1.59 -10.68
N GLY A 69 -1.89 2.39 -10.06
CA GLY A 69 -1.07 1.95 -8.91
C GLY A 69 -1.92 1.48 -7.73
N ASN A 70 -2.95 2.24 -7.36
CA ASN A 70 -3.85 1.89 -6.26
C ASN A 70 -4.70 0.65 -6.57
N GLN A 71 -5.15 0.46 -7.82
CA GLN A 71 -5.85 -0.76 -8.25
C GLN A 71 -4.95 -2.00 -8.18
N ASN A 72 -3.66 -1.86 -8.52
CA ASN A 72 -2.68 -2.93 -8.35
C ASN A 72 -2.50 -3.28 -6.87
N MET A 73 -2.42 -2.28 -5.99
CA MET A 73 -2.36 -2.52 -4.54
C MET A 73 -3.62 -3.24 -4.03
N GLN A 74 -4.81 -2.82 -4.47
CA GLN A 74 -6.08 -3.50 -4.14
C GLN A 74 -6.08 -4.96 -4.59
N SER A 75 -5.58 -5.23 -5.80
CA SER A 75 -5.49 -6.59 -6.37
C SER A 75 -4.51 -7.49 -5.62
N VAL A 76 -3.46 -6.92 -5.03
CA VAL A 76 -2.53 -7.66 -4.15
C VAL A 76 -3.20 -7.93 -2.81
N LEU A 77 -3.85 -6.92 -2.21
CA LEU A 77 -4.54 -7.06 -0.93
C LEU A 77 -5.66 -8.11 -0.99
N ALA A 78 -6.42 -8.17 -2.09
CA ALA A 78 -7.49 -9.14 -2.28
C ALA A 78 -7.02 -10.62 -2.27
N LYS A 79 -5.71 -10.87 -2.35
CA LYS A 79 -5.13 -12.22 -2.24
C LYS A 79 -4.81 -12.60 -0.79
N ILE A 80 -4.96 -11.68 0.15
CA ILE A 80 -4.68 -11.89 1.56
C ILE A 80 -5.99 -12.23 2.27
N ASP A 81 -5.98 -13.37 2.95
CA ASP A 81 -7.00 -13.69 3.95
C ASP A 81 -6.40 -13.45 5.35
N PRO A 82 -6.86 -12.44 6.10
CA PRO A 82 -6.32 -12.12 7.41
C PRO A 82 -6.66 -13.16 8.49
N GLU A 83 -7.52 -14.14 8.22
CA GLU A 83 -7.83 -15.25 9.15
C GLU A 83 -6.81 -16.39 9.07
N ILE A 84 -6.10 -16.53 7.94
CA ILE A 84 -5.14 -17.63 7.73
C ILE A 84 -3.90 -17.42 8.57
N LEU A 85 -3.55 -18.37 9.43
CA LEU A 85 -2.28 -18.36 10.16
C LEU A 85 -1.13 -18.81 9.26
N ASN A 86 -0.03 -18.06 9.25
CA ASN A 86 1.15 -18.39 8.45
C ASN A 86 2.23 -19.10 9.28
N SER A 87 2.72 -20.25 8.78
CA SER A 87 3.86 -20.98 9.38
C SER A 87 5.23 -20.45 8.92
N SER A 88 5.26 -19.78 7.78
CA SER A 88 6.45 -19.14 7.20
C SER A 88 6.08 -17.77 6.65
N ILE A 89 7.03 -16.85 6.65
CA ILE A 89 6.80 -15.48 6.19
C ILE A 89 6.45 -15.48 4.69
N SER A 90 5.26 -14.98 4.36
CA SER A 90 4.71 -14.90 3.02
C SER A 90 3.74 -13.72 2.89
N LEU A 91 3.02 -13.61 1.77
CA LEU A 91 2.00 -12.57 1.60
C LEU A 91 0.89 -12.78 2.64
N GLY A 92 0.50 -11.71 3.32
CA GLY A 92 -0.50 -11.75 4.38
C GLY A 92 0.05 -12.09 5.76
N SER A 93 1.37 -12.30 5.91
CA SER A 93 1.98 -12.57 7.21
C SER A 93 2.24 -11.30 8.00
N LEU A 94 1.83 -11.30 9.28
CA LEU A 94 2.34 -10.39 10.30
C LEU A 94 3.58 -11.02 10.94
N VAL A 95 4.69 -10.29 10.90
CA VAL A 95 5.98 -10.74 11.43
C VAL A 95 6.37 -9.84 12.59
N ILE A 96 6.70 -10.48 13.71
CA ILE A 96 7.24 -9.82 14.90
C ILE A 96 8.67 -10.31 15.08
N THR A 97 9.59 -9.37 15.13
CA THR A 97 10.98 -9.63 15.51
C THR A 97 11.31 -8.85 16.78
N ASP A 98 12.47 -9.15 17.35
CA ASP A 98 13.11 -8.43 18.45
C ASP A 98 13.25 -6.91 18.22
N LYS A 99 13.33 -6.47 16.95
CA LYS A 99 13.62 -5.09 16.55
C LYS A 99 12.55 -4.45 15.67
N LEU A 100 11.78 -5.24 14.92
CA LEU A 100 10.86 -4.73 13.92
C LEU A 100 9.55 -5.51 13.91
N ARG A 101 8.45 -4.82 13.58
CA ARG A 101 7.15 -5.43 13.33
C ARG A 101 6.69 -5.01 11.95
N PHE A 102 6.35 -5.96 11.10
CA PHE A 102 5.94 -5.64 9.75
C PHE A 102 4.89 -6.61 9.24
N PHE A 103 3.99 -6.10 8.40
CA PHE A 103 2.93 -6.83 7.75
C PHE A 103 3.20 -6.88 6.25
N VAL A 104 3.36 -8.10 5.73
CA VAL A 104 3.71 -8.35 4.34
C VAL A 104 2.44 -8.24 3.49
N SER A 105 2.18 -7.05 2.96
CA SER A 105 1.00 -6.74 2.16
C SER A 105 1.38 -5.82 0.98
N VAL A 106 0.98 -4.56 1.05
CA VAL A 106 1.37 -3.49 0.12
C VAL A 106 2.20 -2.43 0.84
N ALA A 107 3.02 -1.72 0.09
CA ALA A 107 3.87 -0.67 0.66
C ALA A 107 3.04 0.59 0.95
N LEU A 108 2.65 0.79 2.20
CA LEU A 108 1.92 1.98 2.68
C LEU A 108 2.65 2.73 3.79
N GLY A 109 3.89 2.34 4.11
CA GLY A 109 4.71 3.01 5.11
C GLY A 109 4.49 2.43 6.50
N LYS A 110 4.35 3.29 7.51
CA LYS A 110 4.19 2.87 8.91
C LYS A 110 2.81 3.22 9.43
N VAL A 111 2.30 2.37 10.31
CA VAL A 111 1.06 2.57 11.06
C VAL A 111 1.33 2.30 12.52
N GLU A 112 0.74 3.11 13.40
CA GLU A 112 0.81 2.90 14.84
C GLU A 112 -0.48 2.24 15.32
N LEU A 113 -0.36 1.08 15.97
CA LEU A 113 -1.47 0.37 16.63
C LEU A 113 -0.99 -0.05 18.02
N ASP A 114 -1.83 0.13 19.04
CA ASP A 114 -1.46 -0.21 20.43
C ASP A 114 -0.14 0.41 20.91
N LYS A 115 0.17 1.64 20.48
CA LYS A 115 1.46 2.33 20.75
C LYS A 115 2.69 1.58 20.24
N LYS A 116 2.51 0.72 19.22
CA LYS A 116 3.57 0.00 18.53
C LYS A 116 3.54 0.36 17.06
N GLU A 117 4.72 0.57 16.50
CA GLU A 117 4.87 0.81 15.07
C GLU A 117 4.86 -0.53 14.30
N TYR A 118 4.08 -0.58 13.23
CA TYR A 118 4.03 -1.66 12.25
C TYR A 118 4.33 -1.10 10.86
N TYR A 119 5.21 -1.79 10.14
CA TYR A 119 5.57 -1.41 8.77
C TYR A 119 4.76 -2.24 7.77
N LEU A 120 4.07 -1.54 6.88
CA LEU A 120 3.31 -2.12 5.78
C LEU A 120 4.23 -2.24 4.57
N VAL A 121 4.67 -3.47 4.29
CA VAL A 121 5.72 -3.74 3.30
C VAL A 121 5.23 -4.65 2.19
N SER A 122 5.65 -4.39 0.96
CA SER A 122 5.36 -5.32 -0.15
C SER A 122 6.31 -6.51 -0.14
N LEU A 123 5.88 -7.63 -0.72
CA LEU A 123 6.75 -8.79 -1.03
C LEU A 123 8.02 -8.42 -1.79
N THR A 124 7.94 -7.38 -2.62
CA THR A 124 9.05 -6.94 -3.47
C THR A 124 10.06 -6.05 -2.76
N SER A 125 9.75 -5.60 -1.54
CA SER A 125 10.64 -4.73 -0.75
C SER A 125 11.96 -5.43 -0.37
N PRO A 126 13.07 -4.70 -0.26
CA PRO A 126 14.35 -5.28 0.15
C PRO A 126 14.29 -6.01 1.48
N LEU A 127 13.52 -5.46 2.44
CA LEU A 127 13.27 -6.09 3.73
C LEU A 127 12.54 -7.43 3.53
N ALA A 128 11.34 -7.43 2.96
CA ALA A 128 10.53 -8.64 2.85
C ALA A 128 11.30 -9.77 2.15
N LYS A 129 12.05 -9.47 1.08
CA LYS A 129 12.85 -10.45 0.33
C LYS A 129 13.85 -11.25 1.18
N GLN A 130 14.42 -10.67 2.25
CA GLN A 130 15.33 -11.41 3.14
C GLN A 130 14.59 -12.35 4.09
N PHE A 131 13.34 -12.04 4.40
CA PHE A 131 12.53 -12.73 5.39
C PHE A 131 11.59 -13.79 4.77
N ILE A 132 11.24 -13.70 3.49
CA ILE A 132 10.33 -14.66 2.84
C ILE A 132 10.82 -16.10 3.04
N GLY A 133 9.89 -16.98 3.44
CA GLY A 133 10.13 -18.40 3.66
C GLY A 133 10.77 -18.74 5.00
N LYS A 134 11.23 -17.75 5.78
CA LYS A 134 11.74 -17.94 7.14
C LYS A 134 10.62 -18.28 8.11
N GLN A 135 11.00 -18.92 9.21
CA GLN A 135 10.08 -19.42 10.21
C GLN A 135 10.34 -18.78 11.58
N LYS A 136 9.41 -18.98 12.51
CA LYS A 136 9.59 -18.56 13.90
C LYS A 136 10.84 -19.21 14.50
N GLY A 137 11.66 -18.41 15.17
CA GLY A 137 12.93 -18.82 15.76
C GLY A 137 14.14 -18.67 14.83
N ASP A 138 13.94 -18.41 13.53
CA ASP A 138 15.04 -18.10 12.62
C ASP A 138 15.62 -16.71 12.91
N THR A 139 16.91 -16.55 12.61
CA THR A 139 17.60 -15.26 12.57
C THR A 139 17.87 -14.86 11.11
N VAL A 140 17.58 -13.60 10.78
CA VAL A 140 17.79 -13.02 9.45
C VAL A 140 18.69 -11.81 9.55
N GLN A 141 19.69 -11.71 8.68
CA GLN A 141 20.53 -10.53 8.60
C GLN A 141 20.01 -9.58 7.52
N PHE A 142 19.82 -8.31 7.88
CA PHE A 142 19.43 -7.25 6.95
C PHE A 142 20.14 -5.95 7.35
N ASN A 143 20.74 -5.24 6.39
CA ASN A 143 21.53 -4.03 6.64
C ASN A 143 22.56 -4.16 7.78
N ASN A 144 23.31 -5.27 7.80
CA ASN A 144 24.31 -5.59 8.82
C ASN A 144 23.75 -5.68 10.25
N GLN A 145 22.44 -5.89 10.40
CA GLN A 145 21.78 -6.15 11.67
C GLN A 145 21.08 -7.51 11.62
N ASP A 146 21.18 -8.25 12.72
CA ASP A 146 20.48 -9.52 12.87
C ASP A 146 19.10 -9.30 13.48
N TYR A 147 18.10 -10.00 12.99
CA TYR A 147 16.71 -9.94 13.45
C TYR A 147 16.27 -11.34 13.83
N ALA A 148 15.83 -11.53 15.06
CA ALA A 148 15.30 -12.81 15.55
C ALA A 148 13.78 -12.82 15.38
N ILE A 149 13.24 -13.78 14.63
CA ILE A 149 11.80 -13.88 14.37
C ILE A 149 11.12 -14.48 15.60
N GLU A 150 10.37 -13.64 16.32
CA GLU A 150 9.68 -14.02 17.56
C GLU A 150 8.30 -14.60 17.28
N GLU A 151 7.60 -14.11 16.26
CA GLU A 151 6.26 -14.59 15.91
C GLU A 151 5.94 -14.37 14.42
N ILE A 152 5.16 -15.29 13.88
CA ILE A 152 4.55 -15.19 12.55
C ILE A 152 3.08 -15.53 12.71
N VAL A 153 2.21 -14.65 12.24
CA VAL A 153 0.74 -14.85 12.24
C VAL A 153 0.19 -14.59 10.87
#